data_AF-A0A4V6PUI1-F1
#
_entry.id   AF-A0A4V6PUI1-F1
#
_cell.length_a   1.000
_cell.length_b   1.000
_cell.length_c   1.000
_cell.angle_alpha   90.00
_cell.angle_beta   90.00
_cell.angle_gamma   90.00
#
_symmetry.space_group_name_H-M   'P 1'
#
loop_
_entity.id
_entity.type
_entity.pdbx_description
1 polymer ?
#
loop_
_entity_poly.entity_id
_entity_poly.type
_entity_poly.pdbx_seq_one_letter_code
_entity_poly.pdbx_strand_id
1 'polypeptide(L)' 'MTLTRCQDWILQSLCSVARRAPVTAADLADQLQNQAHTTETYLRQLEDMGLVRSHQVSGEVGWRPSGDGLMVGTVL' A
#
# COMPACT_ATOMS: atom_id res chain seq x y z
N MET A 1 9.08 -15.55 -0.82
CA MET A 1 8.71 -14.48 0.13
C MET A 1 7.26 -14.68 0.52
N THR A 2 6.91 -14.60 1.80
CA THR A 2 5.53 -14.80 2.27
C THR A 2 5.07 -13.53 2.97
N LEU A 3 3.94 -12.97 2.53
CA LEU A 3 3.33 -11.81 3.18
C LEU A 3 2.66 -12.23 4.48
N THR A 4 2.74 -11.36 5.49
CA THR A 4 1.88 -11.47 6.67
C THR A 4 0.45 -11.12 6.29
N ARG A 5 -0.53 -11.55 7.11
CA ARG A 5 -1.94 -11.23 6.89
C ARG A 5 -2.21 -9.72 6.81
N CYS A 6 -1.49 -8.91 7.60
CA CYS A 6 -1.63 -7.46 7.58
C CYS A 6 -1.05 -6.83 6.31
N GLN A 7 0.12 -7.31 5.87
CA GLN A 7 0.75 -6.83 4.64
C GLN A 7 -0.08 -7.19 3.41
N ASP A 8 -0.60 -8.43 3.36
CA ASP A 8 -1.48 -8.88 2.29
C ASP A 8 -2.77 -8.03 2.23
N TRP A 9 -3.40 -7.80 3.38
CA TRP A 9 -4.58 -6.95 3.47
C TRP A 9 -4.31 -5.51 3.01
N ILE A 10 -3.21 -4.90 3.47
CA ILE A 10 -2.83 -3.54 3.05
C ILE A 10 -2.53 -3.47 1.55
N LEU A 11 -1.84 -4.48 1.00
CA LEU A 11 -1.53 -4.55 -0.42
C LEU A 11 -2.80 -4.67 -1.27
N GLN A 12 -3.74 -5.54 -0.88
CA GLN A 12 -5.03 -5.70 -1.58
C GLN A 12 -5.85 -4.41 -1.53
N SER A 13 -5.93 -3.78 -0.36
CA SER A 13 -6.63 -2.50 -0.20
C SER A 13 -5.99 -1.40 -1.04
N LEU A 14 -4.66 -1.31 -1.04
CA LEU A 14 -3.94 -0.37 -1.89
C LEU A 14 -4.21 -0.64 -3.39
N CYS A 15 -4.21 -1.90 -3.83
CA CYS A 15 -4.55 -2.27 -5.21
C CYS A 15 -5.99 -1.88 -5.60
N SER A 16 -6.92 -1.98 -4.65
CA SER A 16 -8.32 -1.59 -4.87
C SER A 16 -8.46 -0.08 -5.05
N VAL A 17 -7.74 0.72 -4.26
CA VAL A 17 -7.95 2.18 -4.12
C VAL A 17 -7.01 2.99 -5.02
N ALA A 18 -5.74 2.60 -5.15
CA ALA A 18 -4.71 3.36 -5.89
C ALA A 18 -4.74 3.14 -7.42
N ARG A 19 -5.91 2.86 -8.00
CA ARG A 19 -6.10 2.55 -9.43
C ARG A 19 -5.70 3.71 -10.34
N ARG A 20 -5.97 4.95 -9.92
CA ARG A 20 -5.79 6.15 -10.76
C ARG A 20 -4.73 7.12 -10.23
N ALA A 21 -4.59 7.23 -8.92
CA ALA A 21 -3.65 8.13 -8.27
C ALA A 21 -2.94 7.43 -7.09
N PRO A 22 -1.74 7.92 -6.69
CA PRO A 22 -1.16 7.59 -5.40
C PRO A 22 -2.10 7.92 -4.24
N VAL A 23 -2.08 7.08 -3.20
CA VAL A 23 -2.91 7.24 -2.00
C VAL A 23 -1.99 7.46 -0.81
N THR A 24 -2.31 8.41 0.07
CA THR A 24 -1.47 8.65 1.26
C THR A 24 -1.65 7.52 2.29
N ALA A 25 -0.68 7.36 3.18
CA ALA A 25 -0.82 6.38 4.27
C ALA A 25 -1.99 6.72 5.21
N ALA A 26 -2.30 8.02 5.39
CA ALA A 26 -3.43 8.49 6.19
C ALA A 26 -4.76 8.11 5.54
N ASP A 27 -4.95 8.41 4.25
CA ASP A 27 -6.18 8.07 3.53
C ASP A 27 -6.44 6.57 3.52
N LEU A 28 -5.38 5.77 3.32
CA LEU A 28 -5.50 4.31 3.34
C LEU A 28 -5.82 3.80 4.75
N ALA A 29 -5.21 4.38 5.79
CA ALA A 29 -5.46 3.99 7.18
C ALA A 29 -6.90 4.30 7.61
N ASP A 30 -7.44 5.45 7.21
CA ASP A 30 -8.84 5.82 7.48
C ASP A 30 -9.82 4.81 6.88
N GLN A 31 -9.58 4.37 5.64
CA GLN A 31 -10.40 3.33 5.01
C GLN A 31 -10.29 1.98 5.71
N LEU A 32 -9.11 1.65 6.22
CA LEU A 32 -8.85 0.40 6.93
C LEU A 32 -9.24 0.45 8.41
N GLN A 33 -9.71 1.59 8.92
CA GLN A 33 -9.92 1.83 10.35
C GLN A 33 -8.67 1.44 11.18
N ASN A 34 -7.50 1.78 10.64
CA ASN A 34 -6.19 1.46 11.22
C ASN A 34 -5.41 2.75 11.55
N GLN A 35 -4.30 2.64 12.26
CA GLN A 35 -3.43 3.79 12.52
C GLN A 35 -2.58 4.12 11.29
N ALA A 36 -2.46 5.42 10.97
CA ALA A 36 -1.67 5.92 9.85
C ALA A 36 -0.20 5.47 9.93
N HIS A 37 0.42 5.58 11.12
CA HIS A 37 1.82 5.18 11.32
C HIS A 37 2.05 3.67 11.11
N THR A 38 1.12 2.84 11.59
CA THR A 38 1.15 1.39 11.39
C THR A 38 0.99 1.03 9.91
N THR A 39 0.05 1.70 9.23
CA THR A 39 -0.19 1.51 7.79
C THR A 39 1.05 1.90 6.98
N GLU A 40 1.67 3.04 7.30
CA GLU A 40 2.91 3.49 6.66
C GLU A 40 4.07 2.49 6.89
N THR A 41 4.18 1.91 8.08
CA THR A 41 5.20 0.90 8.39
C THR A 41 5.06 -0.31 7.48
N TYR A 42 3.85 -0.82 7.27
CA TYR A 42 3.62 -1.93 6.36
C TYR A 42 3.82 -1.55 4.89
N LEU A 43 3.47 -0.33 4.49
CA LEU A 43 3.72 0.17 3.14
C LEU A 43 5.22 0.26 2.82
N ARG A 44 6.04 0.72 3.77
CA ARG A 44 7.51 0.70 3.65
C ARG A 44 8.07 -0.71 3.53
N GLN A 45 7.58 -1.64 4.35
CA GLN A 45 7.99 -3.06 4.22
C GLN A 45 7.62 -3.64 2.85
N LEU A 46 6.42 -3.32 2.34
CA LEU A 46 5.99 -3.75 1.01
C LEU A 46 6.80 -3.09 -0.11
N GLU A 47 7.27 -1.86 0.09
CA GLU A 47 8.19 -1.17 -0.82
C GLU A 47 9.58 -1.82 -0.82
N ASP A 48 10.12 -2.17 0.34
CA ASP A 48 11.38 -2.93 0.46
C ASP A 48 11.29 -4.30 -0.24
N MET A 49 10.09 -4.89 -0.29
CA MET A 49 9.80 -6.13 -1.02
C MET A 49 9.56 -5.91 -2.53
N GLY A 50 9.57 -4.67 -3.01
CA GLY A 50 9.32 -4.32 -4.41
C GLY A 50 7.85 -4.40 -4.84
N LEU A 51 6.92 -4.57 -3.91
CA LEU A 51 5.48 -4.73 -4.19
C LEU A 51 4.74 -3.38 -4.23
N VAL A 52 5.32 -2.33 -3.65
CA VAL A 52 4.73 -0.99 -3.60
C VAL A 52 5.81 0.03 -3.97
N ARG A 53 5.38 1.21 -4.45
CA ARG A 53 6.24 2.37 -4.72
C ARG A 53 5.71 3.60 -4.02
N SER A 54 6.60 4.38 -3.43
CA SER A 54 6.31 5.71 -2.91
C SER A 54 6.56 6.81 -3.96
N HIS A 55 5.76 7.87 -3.90
CA HIS A 55 5.86 9.07 -4.72
C HIS A 55 5.56 10.30 -3.87
N GLN A 56 6.33 11.37 -4.04
CA GLN A 56 6.01 12.67 -3.42
C GLN A 56 4.89 13.34 -4.20
N VAL A 57 3.75 13.59 -3.55
CA VAL A 57 2.60 14.29 -4.12
C VAL A 57 2.26 15.45 -3.19
N SER A 58 2.43 16.68 -3.67
CA SER A 58 2.07 17.90 -2.92
C SER A 58 2.70 18.02 -1.52
N GLY A 59 3.88 17.41 -1.29
CA GLY A 59 4.58 17.42 0.00
C GLY A 59 4.29 16.21 0.89
N GLU A 60 3.44 15.27 0.45
CA GLU A 60 3.12 14.04 1.17
C GLU A 60 3.56 12.80 0.39
N VAL A 61 3.79 11.71 1.13
CA VAL A 61 4.15 10.41 0.54
C VAL A 61 2.87 9.69 0.10
N GLY A 62 2.65 9.62 -1.21
CA GLY A 62 1.63 8.81 -1.84
C GLY A 62 2.18 7.44 -2.26
N TRP A 63 1.34 6.42 -2.17
CA TRP A 63 1.70 5.02 -2.38
C TRP A 63 0.91 4.42 -3.53
N ARG A 64 1.54 3.54 -4.32
CA ARG A 64 0.90 2.75 -5.39
C ARG A 64 1.47 1.35 -5.45
N PRO A 65 0.68 0.34 -5.85
CA PRO A 65 1.23 -0.99 -6.08
C PRO A 65 2.19 -0.96 -7.28
N SER A 66 3.23 -1.77 -7.21
CA SER A 66 4.09 -2.06 -8.36
C SER A 66 3.42 -3.05 -9.32
N GLY A 67 4.05 -3.37 -10.45
CA GLY A 67 3.56 -4.44 -11.34
C GLY A 67 3.46 -5.78 -10.60
N ASP A 68 4.47 -6.13 -9.81
CA ASP A 68 4.49 -7.34 -8.99
C ASP A 68 3.47 -7.26 -7.86
N GLY A 69 3.33 -6.09 -7.22
CA GLY A 69 2.31 -5.85 -6.20
C GLY A 69 0.89 -6.01 -6.72
N LEU A 70 0.62 -5.58 -7.96
CA LEU A 70 -0.67 -5.82 -8.61
C LEU A 70 -0.90 -7.31 -8.84
N MET A 71 0.09 -8.04 -9.37
CA MET A 71 -0.03 -9.48 -9.58
C MET A 71 -0.30 -10.24 -8.27
N VAL A 72 0.32 -9.83 -7.16
CA VAL A 72 0.11 -10.47 -5.85
C VAL A 72 -1.20 -10.01 -5.20
N GLY A 73 -1.50 -8.72 -5.22
CA GLY A 73 -2.64 -8.11 -4.53
C GLY A 73 -3.98 -8.17 -5.26
N THR A 74 -4.05 -8.79 -6.45
CA THR A 74 -5.31 -9.02 -7.19
C THR A 74 -5.71 -10.48 -7.34
N VAL A 75 -4.96 -11.42 -6.75
CA VAL A 75 -5.37 -12.83 -6.72
C VAL A 75 -6.50 -12.99 -5.69
N LEU A 76 -7.73 -13.13 -6.19
CA LEU A 76 -8.90 -13.63 -5.48
C LEU A 76 -9.25 -15.02 -6.00
#